data_AF-A0EHQ0-F1
#
_entry.id   AF-A0EHQ0-F1
#
_cell.length_a   1.000
_cell.length_b   1.000
_cell.length_c   1.000
_cell.angle_alpha   90.00
_cell.angle_beta   90.00
_cell.angle_gamma   90.00
#
_symmetry.space_group_name_H-M   'P 1'
#
loop_
_entity.id
_entity.type
_entity.pdbx_description
1 polymer ?
#
loop_
_entity_poly.entity_id
_entity_poly.type
_entity_poly.pdbx_seq_one_letter_code
_entity_poly.pdbx_strand_id
1 'polypeptide(L)'
;MPIYCRQHANQIVQNVCIDLECQQQKLSCKFCLQQYHPGHNSKPVLTYLENSQSILQSKVNSLLQFITYITELKITYQEPNQSNIFYKQFEEFLEKRKFIFDNDLQQKLSELSPSKEQIQKLSNSQKATSASQNQSSSNLFQQSQIISNIIRQLDLVTGQMVELTQTKQQFQSQQISIINQNDSSSVIFDQGMKEFKLQNYKLSIEQFEKAIKLKQNFEQAWIYKILSYGEQKQNKKAIDECVRAKQYCFNSSNLCFLHGILLQENKQYKEALEQFDVVIQNNNKNIEALYQAGVSSFELELYPKAQEYFQKIILQTHNEKAYLMQGRIALEEAQQENAIFCFEQCIDINQKTQAHFYLALIYINLNEIKKAQSYNDIYCRNFQDDIKGKLQRGQILLLNNEQEKALQIFNEIKQKDPALEFTVRQIIELYRQR
;
A
#
# COMPACT_ATOMS: atom_id res chain seq x y z
N MET A 1 29.19 0.46 -0.50
CA MET A 1 29.80 -0.89 -0.43
C MET A 1 29.05 -2.05 -1.14
N PRO A 2 27.77 -1.99 -1.60
CA PRO A 2 27.13 -3.16 -2.25
C PRO A 2 27.51 -3.41 -3.72
N ILE A 3 27.98 -2.39 -4.44
CA ILE A 3 28.26 -2.46 -5.88
C ILE A 3 29.51 -3.30 -6.17
N TYR A 4 30.51 -3.24 -5.28
CA TYR A 4 31.77 -3.99 -5.42
C TYR A 4 31.58 -5.50 -5.23
N CYS A 5 30.77 -5.93 -4.25
CA CYS A 5 30.41 -7.35 -4.10
C CYS A 5 29.57 -7.87 -5.28
N ARG A 6 28.74 -7.01 -5.92
CA ARG A 6 27.92 -7.34 -7.09
C ARG A 6 28.75 -7.67 -8.33
N GLN A 7 29.79 -6.87 -8.61
CA GLN A 7 30.66 -7.10 -9.75
C GLN A 7 31.52 -8.35 -9.55
N HIS A 8 32.07 -8.53 -8.34
CA HIS A 8 32.89 -9.69 -8.02
C HIS A 8 32.11 -11.01 -8.12
N ALA A 9 30.84 -11.02 -7.70
CA ALA A 9 29.98 -12.20 -7.76
C ALA A 9 29.56 -12.58 -9.20
N ASN A 10 29.20 -11.60 -10.04
CA ASN A 10 28.88 -11.86 -11.45
C ASN A 10 30.11 -12.39 -12.22
N GLN A 11 31.30 -11.93 -11.85
CA GLN A 11 32.56 -12.35 -12.45
C GLN A 11 32.93 -13.78 -12.04
N ILE A 12 32.69 -14.17 -10.78
CA ILE A 12 32.86 -15.56 -10.31
C ILE A 12 31.89 -16.50 -11.03
N VAL A 13 30.61 -16.12 -11.17
CA VAL A 13 29.59 -16.94 -11.85
C VAL A 13 29.88 -17.07 -13.35
N GLN A 14 30.29 -15.98 -14.02
CA GLN A 14 30.71 -16.03 -15.42
C GLN A 14 31.95 -16.92 -15.61
N ASN A 15 32.94 -16.83 -14.72
CA ASN A 15 34.14 -17.67 -14.80
C ASN A 15 33.81 -19.15 -14.57
N VAL A 16 32.89 -19.48 -13.66
CA VAL A 16 32.40 -20.85 -13.45
C VAL A 16 31.67 -21.37 -14.70
N CYS A 17 30.83 -20.57 -15.34
CA CYS A 17 30.15 -20.98 -16.58
C CYS A 17 31.14 -21.16 -17.76
N ILE A 18 32.11 -20.26 -17.90
CA ILE A 18 33.13 -20.29 -18.97
C ILE A 18 34.07 -21.50 -18.81
N ASP A 19 34.52 -21.79 -17.59
CA ASP A 19 35.36 -22.98 -17.32
C ASP A 19 34.60 -24.29 -17.60
N LEU A 20 33.27 -24.31 -17.43
CA LEU A 20 32.43 -25.48 -17.66
C LEU A 20 32.13 -25.72 -19.15
N GLU A 21 31.87 -24.67 -19.94
CA GLU A 21 31.68 -24.79 -21.40
C GLU A 21 32.97 -25.24 -22.11
N CYS A 22 34.13 -24.75 -21.66
CA CYS A 22 35.44 -25.14 -22.21
C CYS A 22 35.78 -26.63 -21.95
N GLN A 23 35.27 -27.23 -20.87
CA GLN A 23 35.58 -28.62 -20.50
C GLN A 23 34.67 -29.67 -21.15
N GLN A 24 33.45 -29.32 -21.58
CA GLN A 24 32.57 -30.24 -22.33
C GLN A 24 33.21 -30.69 -23.67
N GLN A 25 34.10 -29.88 -24.26
CA GLN A 25 34.78 -30.21 -25.52
C GLN A 25 35.93 -31.24 -25.40
N LYS A 26 36.34 -31.66 -24.19
CA LYS A 26 37.49 -32.57 -23.97
C LYS A 26 37.15 -34.02 -23.57
N LEU A 27 35.88 -34.44 -23.62
CA LEU A 27 35.46 -35.81 -23.26
C LEU A 27 35.54 -36.79 -24.45
N SER A 28 36.71 -36.91 -25.09
CA SER A 28 37.01 -37.94 -26.10
C SER A 28 37.48 -39.27 -25.47
N CYS A 29 36.83 -39.74 -24.40
CA CYS A 29 37.16 -41.03 -23.76
C CYS A 29 35.97 -41.98 -23.54
N LYS A 30 34.77 -41.62 -24.03
CA LYS A 30 33.61 -42.52 -23.98
C LYS A 30 33.83 -43.80 -24.83
N PHE A 31 34.67 -43.71 -25.87
CA PHE A 31 35.02 -44.81 -26.75
C PHE A 31 36.00 -45.82 -26.13
N CYS A 32 36.85 -45.41 -25.17
CA CYS A 32 37.86 -46.29 -24.58
C CYS A 32 37.31 -47.24 -23.50
N LEU A 33 36.23 -46.87 -22.81
CA LEU A 33 35.63 -47.68 -21.73
C LEU A 33 34.72 -48.82 -22.24
N GLN A 34 34.14 -48.69 -23.43
CA GLN A 34 33.24 -49.71 -23.99
C GLN A 34 33.95 -50.95 -24.55
N GLN A 35 35.28 -50.89 -24.77
CA GLN A 35 36.06 -52.00 -25.36
C GLN A 35 37.04 -52.67 -24.37
N TYR A 36 36.89 -52.44 -23.06
CA TYR A 36 37.82 -52.99 -22.07
C TYR A 36 37.61 -54.50 -21.84
N HIS A 37 38.52 -55.33 -22.36
CA HIS A 37 38.65 -56.75 -21.99
C HIS A 37 39.66 -56.91 -20.84
N PRO A 38 39.43 -57.82 -19.87
CA PRO A 38 40.23 -57.99 -18.65
C PRO A 38 41.62 -58.65 -18.89
N GLY A 39 42.37 -58.13 -19.86
CA GLY A 39 43.74 -58.55 -20.20
C GLY A 39 44.58 -57.48 -20.94
N HIS A 40 44.09 -56.25 -21.11
CA HIS A 40 44.80 -55.18 -21.82
C HIS A 40 45.22 -53.98 -20.94
N ASN A 41 46.34 -53.37 -21.38
CA ASN A 41 47.08 -52.22 -20.82
C ASN A 41 46.21 -51.26 -19.98
N SER A 42 46.53 -51.11 -18.69
CA SER A 42 45.84 -50.22 -17.74
C SER A 42 46.10 -48.72 -17.95
N LYS A 43 47.02 -48.36 -18.85
CA LYS A 43 47.41 -46.97 -19.15
C LYS A 43 46.24 -46.04 -19.54
N PRO A 44 45.32 -46.41 -20.45
CA PRO A 44 44.22 -45.53 -20.84
C PRO A 44 43.22 -45.27 -19.70
N VAL A 45 42.99 -46.27 -18.84
CA VAL A 45 42.13 -46.14 -17.64
C VAL A 45 42.80 -45.23 -16.61
N LEU A 46 44.11 -45.35 -16.41
CA LEU A 46 44.90 -44.44 -15.58
C LEU A 46 44.85 -42.99 -16.08
N THR A 47 45.05 -42.75 -17.39
CA THR A 47 44.98 -41.39 -17.95
C THR A 47 43.57 -40.80 -17.86
N TYR A 48 42.53 -41.63 -17.99
CA TYR A 48 41.14 -41.20 -17.75
C TYR A 48 40.93 -40.82 -16.29
N LEU A 49 41.41 -41.64 -15.34
CA LEU A 49 41.31 -41.36 -13.91
C LEU A 49 42.03 -40.05 -13.54
N GLU A 50 43.27 -39.84 -14.02
CA GLU A 50 44.04 -38.61 -13.79
C GLU A 50 43.33 -37.35 -14.33
N ASN A 51 42.83 -37.41 -15.57
CA ASN A 51 42.11 -36.29 -16.17
C ASN A 51 40.75 -36.05 -15.48
N SER A 52 40.03 -37.12 -15.14
CA SER A 52 38.74 -37.03 -14.45
C SER A 52 38.87 -36.44 -13.04
N GLN A 53 39.99 -36.70 -12.35
CA GLN A 53 40.23 -36.21 -11.00
C GLN A 53 40.45 -34.69 -10.96
N SER A 54 41.21 -34.13 -11.89
CA SER A 54 41.38 -32.66 -11.98
C SER A 54 40.06 -31.94 -12.31
N ILE A 55 39.24 -32.54 -13.18
CA ILE A 55 37.90 -32.05 -13.53
C ILE A 55 36.97 -32.11 -12.31
N LEU A 56 36.98 -33.23 -11.58
CA LEU A 56 36.20 -33.41 -10.35
C LEU A 56 36.58 -32.37 -9.30
N GLN A 57 37.88 -32.18 -9.06
CA GLN A 57 38.37 -31.21 -8.07
C GLN A 57 37.93 -29.78 -8.42
N SER A 58 38.03 -29.40 -9.70
CA SER A 58 37.57 -28.09 -10.17
C SER A 58 36.06 -27.89 -9.94
N LYS A 59 35.24 -28.87 -10.35
CA LYS A 59 33.78 -28.81 -10.18
C LYS A 59 33.37 -28.73 -8.71
N VAL A 60 34.03 -29.49 -7.83
CA VAL A 60 33.76 -29.46 -6.38
C VAL A 60 34.15 -28.11 -5.77
N ASN A 61 35.26 -27.51 -6.20
CA ASN A 61 35.67 -26.19 -5.72
C ASN A 61 34.68 -25.10 -6.16
N SER A 62 34.20 -25.12 -7.41
CA SER A 62 33.17 -24.18 -7.88
C SER A 62 31.85 -24.33 -7.10
N LEU A 63 31.46 -25.55 -6.77
CA LEU A 63 30.27 -25.82 -5.95
C LEU A 63 30.42 -25.30 -4.52
N LEU A 64 31.58 -25.52 -3.89
CA LEU A 64 31.86 -25.02 -2.54
C LEU A 64 31.85 -23.48 -2.50
N GLN A 65 32.48 -22.81 -3.48
CA GLN A 65 32.47 -21.35 -3.58
C GLN A 65 31.04 -20.81 -3.70
N PHE A 66 30.19 -21.48 -4.47
CA PHE A 66 28.79 -21.09 -4.62
C PHE A 66 27.99 -21.26 -3.32
N ILE A 67 28.20 -22.36 -2.58
CA ILE A 67 27.58 -22.59 -1.26
C ILE A 67 27.99 -21.50 -0.26
N THR A 68 29.28 -21.19 -0.18
CA THR A 68 29.81 -20.12 0.70
C THR A 68 29.17 -18.77 0.37
N TYR A 69 29.10 -18.43 -0.93
CA TYR A 69 28.50 -17.18 -1.39
C TYR A 69 27.01 -17.04 -1.03
N ILE A 70 26.22 -18.12 -1.13
CA ILE A 70 24.80 -18.07 -0.73
C ILE A 70 24.66 -17.97 0.80
N THR A 71 25.55 -18.61 1.55
CA THR A 71 25.58 -18.49 3.02
C THR A 71 25.82 -17.04 3.44
N GLU A 72 26.73 -16.34 2.77
CA GLU A 72 26.98 -14.91 2.98
C GLU A 72 25.76 -14.04 2.61
N LEU A 73 25.06 -14.34 1.52
CA LEU A 73 23.82 -13.64 1.13
C LEU A 73 22.69 -13.83 2.15
N LYS A 74 22.56 -15.02 2.76
CA LYS A 74 21.58 -15.28 3.82
C LYS A 74 21.83 -14.42 5.06
N ILE A 75 23.10 -14.12 5.36
CA ILE A 75 23.49 -13.22 6.45
C ILE A 75 23.15 -11.77 6.11
N THR A 76 23.25 -11.36 4.83
CA THR A 76 23.05 -9.95 4.44
C THR A 76 21.60 -9.52 4.32
N TYR A 77 20.66 -10.44 4.06
CA TYR A 77 19.25 -10.14 3.76
C TYR A 77 18.27 -10.68 4.82
N GLN A 78 18.64 -10.63 6.10
CA GLN A 78 17.76 -11.01 7.22
C GLN A 78 16.59 -10.03 7.39
N GLU A 79 15.53 -10.15 6.59
CA GLU A 79 14.24 -9.48 6.83
C GLU A 79 13.10 -10.51 6.78
N PRO A 80 12.19 -10.57 7.79
CA PRO A 80 11.35 -11.76 8.02
C PRO A 80 10.08 -11.82 7.17
N ASN A 81 9.68 -10.75 6.49
CA ASN A 81 8.31 -10.62 6.00
C ASN A 81 8.23 -10.26 4.52
N GLN A 82 8.55 -11.25 3.68
CA GLN A 82 7.79 -11.67 2.49
C GLN A 82 8.65 -12.66 1.69
N SER A 83 8.49 -13.93 2.05
CA SER A 83 8.64 -15.12 1.20
C SER A 83 9.29 -14.88 -0.17
N ASN A 84 10.62 -14.86 -0.20
CA ASN A 84 11.37 -14.91 -1.45
C ASN A 84 11.28 -16.34 -1.98
N ILE A 85 10.37 -16.58 -2.93
CA ILE A 85 10.15 -17.89 -3.59
C ILE A 85 11.49 -18.48 -4.04
N PHE A 86 12.43 -17.64 -4.47
CA PHE A 86 13.80 -18.02 -4.80
C PHE A 86 14.56 -18.65 -3.61
N TYR A 87 14.52 -18.05 -2.42
CA TYR A 87 15.20 -18.62 -1.24
C TYR A 87 14.57 -19.95 -0.83
N LYS A 88 13.24 -20.07 -0.90
CA LYS A 88 12.55 -21.32 -0.57
C LYS A 88 12.86 -22.43 -1.59
N GLN A 89 12.84 -22.11 -2.88
CA GLN A 89 13.23 -23.05 -3.95
C GLN A 89 14.70 -23.46 -3.84
N PHE A 90 15.57 -22.55 -3.40
CA PHE A 90 16.98 -22.83 -3.18
C PHE A 90 17.24 -23.67 -1.92
N GLU A 91 16.56 -23.39 -0.81
CA GLU A 91 16.63 -24.23 0.40
C GLU A 91 16.10 -25.64 0.12
N GLU A 92 14.99 -25.79 -0.59
CA GLU A 92 14.50 -27.09 -1.06
C GLU A 92 15.50 -27.79 -2.00
N PHE A 93 16.19 -27.03 -2.86
CA PHE A 93 17.23 -27.57 -3.76
C PHE A 93 18.41 -28.15 -2.97
N LEU A 94 18.87 -27.43 -1.93
CA LEU A 94 19.94 -27.86 -1.04
C LEU A 94 19.53 -29.06 -0.19
N GLU A 95 18.34 -29.05 0.41
CA GLU A 95 17.84 -30.17 1.22
C GLU A 95 17.71 -31.46 0.42
N LYS A 96 17.12 -31.40 -0.79
CA LYS A 96 16.97 -32.58 -1.67
C LYS A 96 18.31 -33.19 -2.11
N ARG A 97 19.41 -32.45 -2.00
CA ARG A 97 20.74 -32.86 -2.45
C ARG A 97 21.78 -32.87 -1.33
N LYS A 98 21.34 -32.75 -0.07
CA LYS A 98 22.20 -32.73 1.10
C LYS A 98 23.19 -33.90 1.12
N PHE A 99 22.77 -35.10 0.69
CA PHE A 99 23.63 -36.28 0.56
C PHE A 99 24.80 -36.15 -0.44
N ILE A 100 24.67 -35.31 -1.48
CA ILE A 100 25.76 -34.99 -2.42
C ILE A 100 26.75 -34.00 -1.76
N PHE A 101 26.27 -33.17 -0.83
CA PHE A 101 27.04 -32.09 -0.20
C PHE A 101 27.49 -32.39 1.23
N ASP A 102 27.05 -33.50 1.83
CA ASP A 102 27.44 -33.93 3.16
C ASP A 102 28.95 -34.24 3.20
N ASN A 103 29.56 -33.95 4.36
CA ASN A 103 30.99 -33.80 4.70
C ASN A 103 32.00 -34.83 4.16
N ASP A 104 31.55 -35.84 3.45
CA ASP A 104 32.37 -36.91 2.88
C ASP A 104 32.73 -36.70 1.40
N LEU A 105 32.22 -35.71 0.65
CA LEU A 105 32.50 -35.67 -0.80
C LEU A 105 34.00 -35.48 -1.10
N GLN A 106 34.67 -34.56 -0.39
CA GLN A 106 36.13 -34.40 -0.47
C GLN A 106 36.87 -35.63 0.07
N GLN A 107 36.36 -36.25 1.15
CA GLN A 107 36.94 -37.45 1.75
C GLN A 107 36.83 -38.67 0.81
N LYS A 108 35.67 -38.93 0.21
CA LYS A 108 35.41 -39.97 -0.79
C LYS A 108 36.16 -39.71 -2.09
N LEU A 109 36.34 -38.46 -2.52
CA LEU A 109 37.22 -38.10 -3.65
C LEU A 109 38.71 -38.36 -3.34
N SER A 110 39.12 -38.16 -2.08
CA SER A 110 40.46 -38.50 -1.63
C SER A 110 40.67 -40.03 -1.51
N GLU A 111 39.65 -40.79 -1.11
CA GLU A 111 39.65 -42.26 -1.03
C GLU A 111 39.58 -42.94 -2.42
N LEU A 112 38.97 -42.28 -3.41
CA LEU A 112 38.90 -42.72 -4.81
C LEU A 112 40.16 -42.39 -5.63
N SER A 113 41.11 -41.66 -5.05
CA SER A 113 42.41 -41.42 -5.69
C SER A 113 43.23 -42.72 -5.63
N PRO A 114 43.64 -43.32 -6.76
CA PRO A 114 44.61 -44.41 -6.69
C PRO A 114 45.86 -43.81 -6.04
N SER A 115 46.23 -44.34 -4.87
CA SER A 115 47.43 -43.86 -4.17
C SER A 115 48.61 -43.85 -5.14
N LYS A 116 49.46 -42.82 -5.11
CA LYS A 116 50.69 -42.80 -5.94
C LYS A 116 51.47 -44.12 -5.82
N GLU A 117 51.42 -44.77 -4.66
CA GLU A 117 51.95 -46.13 -4.44
C GLU A 117 51.24 -47.26 -5.20
N GLN A 118 49.90 -47.26 -5.34
CA GLN A 118 49.17 -48.23 -6.17
C GLN A 118 49.47 -48.07 -7.66
N ILE A 119 49.60 -46.82 -8.13
CA ILE A 119 49.99 -46.50 -9.51
C ILE A 119 51.42 -46.97 -9.79
N GLN A 120 52.33 -46.77 -8.84
CA GLN A 120 53.74 -47.14 -8.96
C GLN A 120 53.98 -48.64 -8.77
N LYS A 121 53.17 -49.32 -7.94
CA LYS A 121 53.16 -50.79 -7.84
C LYS A 121 52.65 -51.44 -9.13
N LEU A 122 51.66 -50.85 -9.81
CA LEU A 122 51.13 -51.35 -11.09
C LEU A 122 52.04 -51.05 -12.30
N SER A 123 52.73 -49.90 -12.32
CA SER A 123 53.77 -49.64 -13.33
C SER A 123 54.95 -50.60 -13.19
N ASN A 124 55.23 -51.05 -11.97
CA ASN A 124 56.35 -51.95 -11.65
C ASN A 124 55.96 -53.44 -11.66
N SER A 125 54.67 -53.80 -11.62
CA SER A 125 54.18 -55.19 -11.56
C SER A 125 54.03 -55.87 -12.93
N GLN A 126 54.90 -55.56 -13.89
CA GLN A 126 55.08 -56.40 -15.08
C GLN A 126 55.63 -57.80 -14.74
N LYS A 127 55.90 -58.12 -13.46
CA LYS A 127 56.36 -59.43 -12.97
C LYS A 127 55.42 -60.13 -11.97
N ALA A 128 54.19 -59.65 -11.74
CA ALA A 128 53.25 -60.33 -10.83
C ALA A 128 52.26 -61.23 -11.58
N THR A 129 51.99 -62.42 -11.03
CA THR A 129 51.14 -63.49 -11.58
C THR A 129 49.75 -63.02 -12.03
N SER A 130 49.20 -63.65 -13.08
CA SER A 130 47.96 -63.30 -13.79
C SER A 130 46.71 -63.07 -12.92
N ALA A 131 46.63 -63.70 -11.73
CA ALA A 131 45.51 -63.52 -10.80
C ALA A 131 45.48 -62.14 -10.11
N SER A 132 46.64 -61.58 -9.74
CA SER A 132 46.72 -60.27 -9.08
C SER A 132 46.53 -59.10 -10.06
N GLN A 133 46.93 -59.28 -11.33
CA GLN A 133 46.68 -58.30 -12.38
C GLN A 133 45.17 -58.16 -12.68
N ASN A 134 44.42 -59.27 -12.71
CA ASN A 134 42.97 -59.24 -12.97
C ASN A 134 42.13 -58.63 -11.84
N GLN A 135 42.52 -58.83 -10.57
CA GLN A 135 41.86 -58.14 -9.44
C GLN A 135 42.13 -56.63 -9.44
N SER A 136 43.37 -56.22 -9.74
CA SER A 136 43.74 -54.80 -9.76
C SER A 136 43.09 -54.01 -10.91
N SER A 137 42.95 -54.62 -12.09
CA SER A 137 42.28 -54.01 -13.25
C SER A 137 40.75 -53.95 -13.07
N SER A 138 40.15 -54.96 -12.44
CA SER A 138 38.73 -54.95 -12.05
C SER A 138 38.42 -53.83 -11.04
N ASN A 139 39.31 -53.60 -10.06
CA ASN A 139 39.14 -52.56 -9.05
C ASN A 139 39.26 -51.14 -9.66
N LEU A 140 40.22 -50.92 -10.58
CA LEU A 140 40.34 -49.68 -11.35
C LEU A 140 39.10 -49.40 -12.23
N PHE A 141 38.53 -50.45 -12.83
CA PHE A 141 37.31 -50.32 -13.63
C PHE A 141 36.10 -49.94 -12.77
N GLN A 142 35.94 -50.57 -11.59
CA GLN A 142 34.91 -50.19 -10.62
C GLN A 142 35.08 -48.73 -10.14
N GLN A 143 36.31 -48.29 -9.84
CA GLN A 143 36.60 -46.90 -9.51
C GLN A 143 36.24 -45.93 -10.64
N SER A 144 36.53 -46.28 -11.90
CA SER A 144 36.17 -45.45 -13.06
C SER A 144 34.66 -45.31 -13.27
N GLN A 145 33.88 -46.36 -12.95
CA GLN A 145 32.41 -46.32 -13.02
C GLN A 145 31.82 -45.46 -11.90
N ILE A 146 32.38 -45.56 -10.68
CA ILE A 146 31.98 -44.71 -9.55
C ILE A 146 32.25 -43.24 -9.89
N ILE A 147 33.44 -42.92 -10.39
CA ILE A 147 33.80 -41.56 -10.82
C ILE A 147 32.88 -41.06 -11.94
N SER A 148 32.60 -41.88 -12.96
CA SER A 148 31.68 -41.50 -14.05
C SER A 148 30.27 -41.18 -13.54
N ASN A 149 29.77 -41.98 -12.57
CA ASN A 149 28.48 -41.74 -11.95
C ASN A 149 28.49 -40.44 -11.12
N ILE A 150 29.57 -40.16 -10.38
CA ILE A 150 29.74 -38.90 -9.63
C ILE A 150 29.78 -37.70 -10.60
N ILE A 151 30.55 -37.77 -11.69
CA ILE A 151 30.60 -36.71 -12.70
C ILE A 151 29.21 -36.43 -13.27
N ARG A 152 28.44 -37.48 -13.62
CA ARG A 152 27.09 -37.34 -14.14
C ARG A 152 26.13 -36.69 -13.14
N GLN A 153 26.24 -37.04 -11.86
CA GLN A 153 25.46 -36.41 -10.80
C GLN A 153 25.84 -34.94 -10.63
N LEU A 154 27.14 -34.61 -10.66
CA LEU A 154 27.63 -33.24 -10.60
C LEU A 154 27.17 -32.41 -11.81
N ASP A 155 27.14 -32.98 -13.02
CA ASP A 155 26.65 -32.30 -14.23
C ASP A 155 25.16 -31.97 -14.18
N LEU A 156 24.35 -32.86 -13.58
CA LEU A 156 22.93 -32.60 -13.35
C LEU A 156 22.73 -31.46 -12.34
N VAL A 157 23.55 -31.43 -11.29
CA VAL A 157 23.52 -30.37 -10.26
C VAL A 157 23.97 -29.02 -10.82
N THR A 158 25.03 -28.99 -11.62
CA THR A 158 25.52 -27.74 -12.25
C THR A 158 24.52 -27.19 -13.27
N GLY A 159 23.89 -28.04 -14.09
CA GLY A 159 22.86 -27.59 -15.03
C GLY A 159 21.67 -26.93 -14.34
N GLN A 160 21.19 -27.50 -13.24
CA GLN A 160 20.08 -26.94 -12.45
C GLN A 160 20.49 -25.68 -11.67
N MET A 161 21.76 -25.56 -11.29
CA MET A 161 22.29 -24.30 -10.72
C MET A 161 22.28 -23.16 -11.73
N VAL A 162 22.60 -23.43 -13.00
CA VAL A 162 22.53 -22.41 -14.06
C VAL A 162 21.09 -21.90 -14.21
N GLU A 163 20.10 -22.78 -14.21
CA GLU A 163 18.67 -22.39 -14.23
C GLU A 163 18.28 -21.53 -13.02
N LEU A 164 18.74 -21.87 -11.82
CA LEU A 164 18.54 -21.07 -10.61
C LEU A 164 19.21 -19.68 -10.69
N THR A 165 20.39 -19.58 -11.30
CA THR A 165 21.03 -18.26 -11.50
C THR A 165 20.32 -17.40 -12.54
N GLN A 166 19.79 -17.98 -13.61
CA GLN A 166 19.01 -17.25 -14.62
C GLN A 166 17.69 -16.71 -14.06
N THR A 167 16.97 -17.54 -13.28
CA THR A 167 15.75 -17.12 -12.58
C THR A 167 16.01 -16.01 -11.56
N LYS A 168 17.15 -16.02 -10.87
CA LYS A 168 17.59 -14.90 -10.01
C LYS A 168 17.78 -13.59 -10.79
N GLN A 169 18.47 -13.65 -11.94
CA GLN A 169 18.69 -12.47 -12.76
C GLN A 169 17.38 -11.86 -13.28
N GLN A 170 16.41 -12.72 -13.65
CA GLN A 170 15.07 -12.28 -14.04
C GLN A 170 14.32 -11.62 -12.88
N PHE A 171 14.41 -12.16 -11.65
CA PHE A 171 13.76 -11.55 -10.49
C PHE A 171 14.40 -10.21 -10.11
N GLN A 172 15.73 -10.11 -10.17
CA GLN A 172 16.45 -8.86 -9.89
C GLN A 172 16.13 -7.76 -10.92
N SER A 173 16.00 -8.11 -12.20
CA SER A 173 15.62 -7.14 -13.24
C SER A 173 14.18 -6.65 -13.07
N GLN A 174 13.26 -7.53 -12.66
CA GLN A 174 11.88 -7.16 -12.31
C GLN A 174 11.81 -6.24 -11.08
N GLN A 175 12.63 -6.46 -10.05
CA GLN A 175 12.66 -5.54 -8.90
C GLN A 175 13.21 -4.16 -9.25
N ILE A 176 14.25 -4.08 -10.08
CA ILE A 176 14.83 -2.80 -10.52
C ILE A 176 13.83 -2.02 -11.38
N SER A 177 13.06 -2.69 -12.25
CA SER A 177 12.03 -2.00 -13.05
C SER A 177 10.91 -1.42 -12.18
N ILE A 178 10.47 -2.14 -11.14
CA ILE A 178 9.47 -1.66 -10.18
C ILE A 178 9.99 -0.44 -9.39
N ILE A 179 11.25 -0.48 -8.93
CA ILE A 179 11.86 0.65 -8.20
C ILE A 179 11.97 1.89 -9.10
N ASN A 180 12.45 1.75 -10.33
CA ASN A 180 12.55 2.87 -11.28
C ASN A 180 11.18 3.46 -11.65
N GLN A 181 10.14 2.62 -11.78
CA GLN A 181 8.77 3.07 -12.00
C GLN A 181 8.20 3.82 -10.79
N ASN A 182 8.50 3.35 -9.57
CA ASN A 182 8.08 4.02 -8.34
C ASN A 182 8.74 5.40 -8.21
N ASP A 183 10.05 5.51 -8.46
CA ASP A 183 10.79 6.78 -8.43
C ASP A 183 10.24 7.77 -9.46
N SER A 184 9.95 7.29 -10.68
CA SER A 184 9.37 8.14 -11.73
C SER A 184 7.95 8.61 -11.41
N SER A 185 7.11 7.75 -10.81
CA SER A 185 5.74 8.11 -10.43
C SER A 185 5.69 9.21 -9.36
N SER A 186 6.62 9.18 -8.40
CA SER A 186 6.72 10.19 -7.34
C SER A 186 7.11 11.57 -7.90
N VAL A 187 8.07 11.62 -8.81
CA VAL A 187 8.50 12.89 -9.43
C VAL A 187 7.37 13.55 -10.22
N ILE A 188 6.59 12.75 -10.96
CA ILE A 188 5.43 13.26 -11.71
C ILE A 188 4.32 13.72 -10.76
N PHE A 189 4.11 13.01 -9.66
CA PHE A 189 3.18 13.44 -8.61
C PHE A 189 3.57 14.81 -8.03
N ASP A 190 4.86 15.04 -7.75
CA ASP A 190 5.34 16.33 -7.25
C ASP A 190 5.12 17.48 -8.25
N GLN A 191 5.25 17.21 -9.55
CA GLN A 191 4.88 18.16 -10.60
C GLN A 191 3.39 18.47 -10.57
N GLY A 192 2.53 17.45 -10.44
CA GLY A 192 1.08 17.65 -10.29
C GLY A 192 0.73 18.47 -9.05
N MET A 193 1.40 18.23 -7.93
CA MET A 193 1.25 19.01 -6.70
C MET A 193 1.66 20.47 -6.85
N LYS A 194 2.72 20.74 -7.64
CA LYS A 194 3.13 22.11 -7.97
C LYS A 194 2.03 22.83 -8.75
N GLU A 195 1.49 22.21 -9.79
CA GLU A 195 0.40 22.78 -10.58
C GLU A 195 -0.89 22.96 -9.76
N PHE A 196 -1.19 22.01 -8.86
CA PHE A 196 -2.32 22.10 -7.93
C PHE A 196 -2.22 23.35 -7.04
N LYS A 197 -1.03 23.60 -6.47
CA LYS A 197 -0.77 24.80 -5.65
C LYS A 197 -0.86 26.10 -6.45
N LEU A 198 -0.54 26.06 -7.76
CA LEU A 198 -0.71 27.18 -8.68
C LEU A 198 -2.15 27.36 -9.17
N GLN A 199 -3.11 26.54 -8.67
CA GLN A 199 -4.51 26.50 -9.11
C GLN A 199 -4.69 26.16 -10.60
N ASN A 200 -3.66 25.60 -11.24
CA ASN A 200 -3.71 25.10 -12.60
C ASN A 200 -4.34 23.70 -12.63
N TYR A 201 -5.60 23.60 -12.21
CA TYR A 201 -6.23 22.31 -11.94
C TYR A 201 -6.28 21.38 -13.16
N LYS A 202 -6.40 21.91 -14.38
CA LYS A 202 -6.34 21.11 -15.62
C LYS A 202 -4.99 20.41 -15.79
N LEU A 203 -3.88 21.15 -15.66
CA LEU A 203 -2.54 20.59 -15.77
C LEU A 203 -2.23 19.66 -14.60
N SER A 204 -2.71 19.97 -13.39
CA SER A 204 -2.55 19.08 -12.23
C SER A 204 -3.17 17.69 -12.48
N ILE A 205 -4.36 17.64 -13.08
CA ILE A 205 -5.04 16.39 -13.44
C ILE A 205 -4.21 15.58 -14.43
N GLU A 206 -3.67 16.23 -15.47
CA GLU A 206 -2.83 15.54 -16.46
C GLU A 206 -1.59 14.90 -15.82
N GLN A 207 -0.97 15.58 -14.86
CA GLN A 207 0.19 15.03 -14.14
C GLN A 207 -0.21 13.90 -13.20
N PHE A 208 -1.30 14.05 -12.44
CA PHE A 208 -1.79 12.96 -11.60
C PHE A 208 -2.21 11.73 -12.42
N GLU A 209 -2.81 11.92 -13.60
CA GLU A 209 -3.10 10.81 -14.52
C GLU A 209 -1.86 10.09 -15.02
N LYS A 210 -0.78 10.83 -15.32
CA LYS A 210 0.51 10.22 -15.67
C LYS A 210 1.08 9.43 -14.49
N ALA A 211 1.01 9.97 -13.27
CA ALA A 211 1.47 9.26 -12.07
C ALA A 211 0.65 7.98 -11.83
N ILE A 212 -0.67 8.03 -11.99
CA ILE A 212 -1.58 6.87 -11.87
C ILE A 212 -1.31 5.81 -12.95
N LYS A 213 -1.00 6.22 -14.19
CA LYS A 213 -0.63 5.28 -15.26
C LYS A 213 0.63 4.48 -14.93
N LEU A 214 1.59 5.08 -14.24
CA LEU A 214 2.79 4.40 -13.77
C LEU A 214 2.53 3.54 -12.53
N LYS A 215 1.69 4.04 -11.61
CA LYS A 215 1.33 3.36 -10.37
C LYS A 215 -0.17 3.46 -10.12
N GLN A 216 -0.91 2.43 -10.52
CA GLN A 216 -2.37 2.42 -10.46
C GLN A 216 -2.92 2.51 -9.02
N ASN A 217 -2.20 1.97 -8.03
CA ASN A 217 -2.56 2.04 -6.62
C ASN A 217 -1.95 3.25 -5.88
N PHE A 218 -1.64 4.34 -6.61
CA PHE A 218 -1.11 5.57 -6.00
C PHE A 218 -2.27 6.42 -5.44
N GLU A 219 -2.67 6.10 -4.21
CA GLU A 219 -3.81 6.73 -3.52
C GLU A 219 -3.75 8.26 -3.51
N GLN A 220 -2.60 8.86 -3.19
CA GLN A 220 -2.47 10.32 -3.15
C GLN A 220 -2.71 10.95 -4.53
N ALA A 221 -2.20 10.34 -5.61
CA ALA A 221 -2.42 10.86 -6.96
C ALA A 221 -3.90 10.82 -7.34
N TRP A 222 -4.63 9.76 -6.95
CA TRP A 222 -6.08 9.70 -7.11
C TRP A 222 -6.80 10.78 -6.31
N ILE A 223 -6.48 10.94 -5.02
CA ILE A 223 -7.09 11.95 -4.15
C ILE A 223 -6.93 13.34 -4.75
N TYR A 224 -5.71 13.74 -5.11
CA TYR A 224 -5.48 15.07 -5.65
C TYR A 224 -6.08 15.27 -7.05
N LYS A 225 -6.14 14.22 -7.88
CA LYS A 225 -6.90 14.26 -9.14
C LYS A 225 -8.39 14.56 -8.90
N ILE A 226 -9.00 13.89 -7.92
CA ILE A 226 -10.41 14.08 -7.55
C ILE A 226 -10.64 15.49 -7.00
N LEU A 227 -9.77 15.95 -6.09
CA LEU A 227 -9.82 17.31 -5.56
C LEU A 227 -9.71 18.36 -6.67
N SER A 228 -8.82 18.18 -7.65
CA SER A 228 -8.71 19.07 -8.80
C SER A 228 -9.98 19.14 -9.67
N TYR A 229 -10.77 18.07 -9.73
CA TYR A 229 -12.08 18.10 -10.38
C TYR A 229 -13.12 18.85 -9.53
N GLY A 230 -13.10 18.66 -8.21
CA GLY A 230 -13.95 19.40 -7.27
C GLY A 230 -13.72 20.91 -7.33
N GLU A 231 -12.46 21.34 -7.34
CA GLU A 231 -12.07 22.75 -7.50
C GLU A 231 -12.54 23.36 -8.82
N GLN A 232 -12.67 22.54 -9.87
CA GLN A 232 -13.25 22.96 -11.15
C GLN A 232 -14.79 22.91 -11.18
N LYS A 233 -15.44 22.64 -10.05
CA LYS A 233 -16.89 22.44 -9.91
C LYS A 233 -17.43 21.31 -10.80
N GLN A 234 -16.57 20.34 -11.15
CA GLN A 234 -16.95 19.17 -11.95
C GLN A 234 -17.31 18.00 -11.04
N ASN A 235 -18.25 18.21 -10.12
CA ASN A 235 -18.59 17.29 -9.03
C ASN A 235 -18.96 15.89 -9.52
N LYS A 236 -19.72 15.78 -10.62
CA LYS A 236 -20.06 14.48 -11.23
C LYS A 236 -18.83 13.67 -11.63
N LYS A 237 -17.85 14.31 -12.28
CA LYS A 237 -16.60 13.64 -12.67
C LYS A 237 -15.76 13.29 -11.46
N ALA A 238 -15.73 14.13 -10.44
CA ALA A 238 -15.02 13.84 -9.19
C ALA A 238 -15.58 12.57 -8.53
N ILE A 239 -16.91 12.41 -8.48
CA ILE A 239 -17.59 11.21 -7.99
C ILE A 239 -17.24 9.97 -8.84
N ASP A 240 -17.28 10.07 -10.17
CA ASP A 240 -16.92 8.96 -11.07
C ASP A 240 -15.46 8.50 -10.85
N GLU A 241 -14.54 9.45 -10.65
CA GLU A 241 -13.14 9.15 -10.36
C GLU A 241 -12.95 8.55 -8.96
N CYS A 242 -13.77 8.88 -7.96
CA CYS A 242 -13.78 8.17 -6.68
C CYS A 242 -14.13 6.68 -6.86
N VAL A 243 -15.14 6.37 -7.67
CA VAL A 243 -15.55 4.98 -7.94
C VAL A 243 -14.42 4.22 -8.64
N ARG A 244 -13.75 4.85 -9.61
CA ARG A 244 -12.56 4.27 -10.28
C ARG A 244 -11.41 4.06 -9.31
N ALA A 245 -11.07 5.06 -8.50
CA ALA A 245 -9.97 4.98 -7.54
C ALA A 245 -10.13 3.79 -6.58
N LYS A 246 -11.35 3.53 -6.12
CA LYS A 246 -11.67 2.40 -5.21
C LYS A 246 -11.44 1.02 -5.82
N GLN A 247 -11.44 0.90 -7.15
CA GLN A 247 -11.11 -0.37 -7.82
C GLN A 247 -9.62 -0.72 -7.71
N TYR A 248 -8.76 0.28 -7.50
CA TYR A 248 -7.30 0.11 -7.43
C TYR A 248 -6.75 0.29 -5.99
N CYS A 249 -7.39 1.15 -5.20
CA CYS A 249 -7.01 1.48 -3.82
C CYS A 249 -8.04 0.90 -2.85
N PHE A 250 -7.93 -0.41 -2.60
CA PHE A 250 -8.84 -1.12 -1.68
C PHE A 250 -8.71 -0.58 -0.25
N ASN A 251 -9.84 -0.50 0.46
CA ASN A 251 -9.93 -0.10 1.88
C ASN A 251 -9.35 1.27 2.24
N SER A 252 -9.20 2.19 1.28
CA SER A 252 -8.79 3.56 1.59
C SER A 252 -9.90 4.33 2.30
N SER A 253 -9.72 4.56 3.61
CA SER A 253 -10.59 5.44 4.40
C SER A 253 -10.62 6.86 3.86
N ASN A 254 -9.51 7.39 3.34
CA ASN A 254 -9.44 8.75 2.81
C ASN A 254 -10.28 8.90 1.53
N LEU A 255 -10.22 7.92 0.62
CA LEU A 255 -11.05 7.91 -0.59
C LEU A 255 -12.53 7.72 -0.25
N CYS A 256 -12.87 6.89 0.74
CA CYS A 256 -14.25 6.79 1.23
C CYS A 256 -14.74 8.12 1.81
N PHE A 257 -13.92 8.76 2.64
CA PHE A 257 -14.27 10.05 3.23
C PHE A 257 -14.48 11.13 2.15
N LEU A 258 -13.55 11.27 1.20
CA LEU A 258 -13.66 12.22 0.10
C LEU A 258 -14.88 11.94 -0.79
N HIS A 259 -15.16 10.66 -1.08
CA HIS A 259 -16.35 10.27 -1.82
C HIS A 259 -17.63 10.68 -1.10
N GLY A 260 -17.69 10.47 0.23
CA GLY A 260 -18.81 10.89 1.06
C GLY A 260 -19.05 12.40 1.02
N ILE A 261 -18.00 13.21 1.12
CA ILE A 261 -18.09 14.68 1.05
C ILE A 261 -18.68 15.11 -0.31
N LEU A 262 -18.15 14.59 -1.42
CA LEU A 262 -18.62 14.93 -2.76
C LEU A 262 -20.08 14.53 -2.98
N LEU A 263 -20.50 13.39 -2.43
CA LEU A 263 -21.89 12.93 -2.46
C LEU A 263 -22.80 13.86 -1.64
N GLN A 264 -22.37 14.31 -0.45
CA GLN A 264 -23.13 15.29 0.34
C GLN A 264 -23.29 16.63 -0.39
N GLU A 265 -22.22 17.14 -1.01
CA GLU A 265 -22.30 18.37 -1.81
C GLU A 265 -23.29 18.24 -2.98
N ASN A 266 -23.43 17.02 -3.51
CA ASN A 266 -24.41 16.69 -4.54
C ASN A 266 -25.79 16.27 -3.96
N LYS A 267 -26.02 16.45 -2.66
CA LYS A 267 -27.25 16.10 -1.91
C LYS A 267 -27.63 14.60 -1.93
N GLN A 268 -26.66 13.74 -2.22
CA GLN A 268 -26.80 12.27 -2.20
C GLN A 268 -26.46 11.75 -0.80
N TYR A 269 -27.27 12.12 0.18
CA TYR A 269 -26.97 11.90 1.60
C TYR A 269 -26.96 10.42 1.99
N LYS A 270 -27.77 9.59 1.34
CA LYS A 270 -27.85 8.15 1.62
C LYS A 270 -26.55 7.44 1.23
N GLU A 271 -26.10 7.66 0.00
CA GLU A 271 -24.86 7.10 -0.52
C GLU A 271 -23.65 7.67 0.24
N ALA A 272 -23.69 8.96 0.61
CA ALA A 272 -22.65 9.56 1.44
C ALA A 272 -22.54 8.88 2.81
N LEU A 273 -23.68 8.61 3.46
CA LEU A 273 -23.73 7.93 4.75
C LEU A 273 -23.07 6.54 4.68
N GLU A 274 -23.33 5.78 3.61
CA GLU A 274 -22.67 4.49 3.38
C GLU A 274 -21.13 4.64 3.29
N GLN A 275 -20.64 5.71 2.65
CA GLN A 275 -19.20 5.95 2.56
C GLN A 275 -18.59 6.32 3.92
N PHE A 276 -19.27 7.16 4.71
CA PHE A 276 -18.80 7.52 6.04
C PHE A 276 -18.87 6.35 7.02
N ASP A 277 -19.86 5.48 6.89
CA ASP A 277 -19.96 4.27 7.72
C ASP A 277 -18.73 3.37 7.52
N VAL A 278 -18.19 3.26 6.30
CA VAL A 278 -16.92 2.56 6.05
C VAL A 278 -15.74 3.24 6.78
N VAL A 279 -15.68 4.58 6.77
CA VAL A 279 -14.62 5.33 7.47
C VAL A 279 -14.71 5.14 8.98
N ILE A 280 -15.92 5.14 9.53
CA ILE A 280 -16.20 4.96 10.96
C ILE A 280 -15.91 3.52 11.39
N GLN A 281 -16.20 2.52 10.54
CA GLN A 281 -15.82 1.12 10.79
C GLN A 281 -14.31 0.95 10.90
N ASN A 282 -13.54 1.63 10.04
CA ASN A 282 -12.08 1.60 10.08
C ASN A 282 -11.49 2.42 11.25
N ASN A 283 -12.11 3.55 11.59
CA ASN A 283 -11.73 4.39 12.73
C ASN A 283 -12.96 5.01 13.40
N ASN A 284 -13.42 4.36 14.46
CA ASN A 284 -14.63 4.75 15.20
C ASN A 284 -14.49 6.06 16.01
N LYS A 285 -13.29 6.63 16.09
CA LYS A 285 -12.99 7.91 16.74
C LYS A 285 -12.72 9.05 15.74
N ASN A 286 -12.96 8.82 14.45
CA ASN A 286 -12.83 9.88 13.46
C ASN A 286 -13.99 10.89 13.61
N ILE A 287 -13.74 11.98 14.33
CA ILE A 287 -14.71 13.02 14.64
C ILE A 287 -15.31 13.63 13.38
N GLU A 288 -14.49 13.89 12.36
CA GLU A 288 -14.96 14.48 11.12
C GLU A 288 -15.91 13.52 10.39
N ALA A 289 -15.55 12.23 10.28
CA ALA A 289 -16.44 11.24 9.68
C ALA A 289 -17.75 11.06 10.46
N LEU A 290 -17.69 11.06 11.80
CA LEU A 290 -18.89 11.04 12.66
C LEU A 290 -19.76 12.27 12.43
N TYR A 291 -19.15 13.46 12.30
CA TYR A 291 -19.87 14.71 12.09
C TYR A 291 -20.60 14.70 10.75
N GLN A 292 -19.90 14.31 9.69
CA GLN A 292 -20.48 14.23 8.35
C GLN A 292 -21.56 13.14 8.25
N ALA A 293 -21.36 11.98 8.88
CA ALA A 293 -22.41 10.96 8.98
C ALA A 293 -23.64 11.46 9.76
N GLY A 294 -23.43 12.22 10.83
CA GLY A 294 -24.48 12.88 11.60
C GLY A 294 -25.25 13.90 10.77
N VAL A 295 -24.57 14.73 9.99
CA VAL A 295 -25.19 15.69 9.07
C VAL A 295 -25.99 14.98 7.97
N SER A 296 -25.42 13.96 7.32
CA SER A 296 -26.16 13.15 6.34
C SER A 296 -27.40 12.50 6.95
N SER A 297 -27.30 12.00 8.18
CA SER A 297 -28.44 11.39 8.89
C SER A 297 -29.51 12.42 9.24
N PHE A 298 -29.11 13.64 9.63
CA PHE A 298 -30.02 14.76 9.88
C PHE A 298 -30.80 15.15 8.62
N GLU A 299 -30.11 15.30 7.48
CA GLU A 299 -30.73 15.66 6.19
C GLU A 299 -31.63 14.55 5.62
N LEU A 300 -31.44 13.30 6.07
CA LEU A 300 -32.32 12.16 5.77
C LEU A 300 -33.47 12.01 6.79
N GLU A 301 -33.61 12.96 7.74
CA GLU A 301 -34.59 12.91 8.84
C GLU A 301 -34.44 11.68 9.76
N LEU A 302 -33.26 11.05 9.76
CA LEU A 302 -32.89 9.93 10.63
C LEU A 302 -32.36 10.46 11.97
N TYR A 303 -33.21 11.23 12.68
CA TYR A 303 -32.82 11.96 13.90
C TYR A 303 -32.18 11.08 14.99
N PRO A 304 -32.69 9.88 15.33
CA PRO A 304 -32.05 9.03 16.34
C PRO A 304 -30.62 8.63 15.96
N LYS A 305 -30.39 8.32 14.68
CA LYS A 305 -29.06 7.94 14.17
C LYS A 305 -28.13 9.16 14.17
N ALA A 306 -28.62 10.33 13.79
CA ALA A 306 -27.87 11.58 13.86
C ALA A 306 -27.46 11.92 15.30
N GLN A 307 -28.38 11.79 16.26
CA GLN A 307 -28.10 11.99 17.69
C GLN A 307 -26.98 11.09 18.20
N GLU A 308 -26.98 9.81 17.83
CA GLU A 308 -25.94 8.86 18.22
C GLU A 308 -24.55 9.31 17.74
N TYR A 309 -24.43 9.76 16.49
CA TYR A 309 -23.17 10.26 15.94
C TYR A 309 -22.69 11.52 16.67
N PHE A 310 -23.57 12.51 16.89
CA PHE A 310 -23.19 13.74 17.58
C PHE A 310 -22.89 13.50 19.07
N GLN A 311 -23.58 12.58 19.72
CA GLN A 311 -23.29 12.18 21.10
C GLN A 311 -21.89 11.56 21.21
N LYS A 312 -21.51 10.69 20.27
CA LYS A 312 -20.15 10.14 20.20
C LYS A 312 -19.09 11.24 20.09
N ILE A 313 -19.35 12.29 19.33
CA ILE A 313 -18.43 13.43 19.19
C ILE A 313 -18.32 14.23 20.49
N ILE A 314 -19.46 14.52 21.12
CA ILE A 314 -19.53 15.28 22.39
C ILE A 314 -18.75 14.56 23.49
N LEU A 315 -18.92 13.24 23.61
CA LEU A 315 -18.19 12.41 24.58
C LEU A 315 -16.67 12.40 24.34
N GLN A 316 -16.22 12.63 23.10
CA GLN A 316 -14.79 12.62 22.76
C GLN A 316 -14.12 13.99 22.91
N THR A 317 -14.80 15.07 22.51
CA THR A 317 -14.14 16.39 22.34
C THR A 317 -14.93 17.57 22.85
N HIS A 318 -16.13 17.38 23.39
CA HIS A 318 -16.98 18.48 23.83
C HIS A 318 -17.12 19.57 22.74
N ASN A 319 -17.47 19.13 21.53
CA ASN A 319 -17.42 19.94 20.32
C ASN A 319 -18.65 20.86 20.18
N GLU A 320 -18.40 22.14 19.93
CA GLU A 320 -19.43 23.18 19.73
C GLU A 320 -20.44 22.85 18.62
N LYS A 321 -19.97 22.41 17.45
CA LYS A 321 -20.83 22.10 16.30
C LYS A 321 -21.72 20.89 16.57
N ALA A 322 -21.23 19.92 17.34
CA ALA A 322 -22.02 18.74 17.70
C ALA A 322 -23.19 19.11 18.63
N TYR A 323 -22.96 19.98 19.62
CA TYR A 323 -24.04 20.53 20.45
C TYR A 323 -25.04 21.34 19.64
N LEU A 324 -24.55 22.18 18.71
CA LEU A 324 -25.43 22.93 17.81
C LEU A 324 -26.35 21.99 17.01
N MET A 325 -25.80 20.90 16.46
CA MET A 325 -26.58 19.93 15.70
C MET A 325 -27.57 19.15 16.58
N GLN A 326 -27.19 18.77 17.81
CA GLN A 326 -28.14 18.17 18.75
C GLN A 326 -29.29 19.10 19.12
N GLY A 327 -29.01 20.39 19.36
CA GLY A 327 -30.05 21.39 19.61
C GLY A 327 -31.00 21.55 18.43
N ARG A 328 -30.48 21.50 17.19
CA ARG A 328 -31.31 21.49 15.97
C ARG A 328 -32.17 20.25 15.86
N ILE A 329 -31.62 19.07 16.15
CA ILE A 329 -32.43 17.83 16.17
C ILE A 329 -33.54 17.92 17.21
N ALA A 330 -33.23 18.39 18.42
CA ALA A 330 -34.21 18.55 19.48
C ALA A 330 -35.33 19.52 19.09
N LEU A 331 -35.05 20.56 18.29
CA LEU A 331 -36.07 21.42 17.71
C LEU A 331 -37.00 20.70 16.73
N GLU A 332 -36.45 19.88 15.82
CA GLU A 332 -37.25 19.07 14.89
C GLU A 332 -38.12 18.05 15.62
N GLU A 333 -37.64 17.51 16.75
CA GLU A 333 -38.38 16.59 17.61
C GLU A 333 -39.33 17.31 18.61
N ALA A 334 -39.45 18.64 18.52
CA ALA A 334 -40.23 19.48 19.43
C ALA A 334 -39.85 19.35 20.93
N GLN A 335 -38.62 18.91 21.22
CA GLN A 335 -38.05 18.82 22.57
C GLN A 335 -37.39 20.13 22.95
N GLN A 336 -38.21 21.12 23.28
CA GLN A 336 -37.75 22.49 23.42
C GLN A 336 -36.75 22.68 24.57
N GLU A 337 -36.96 22.07 25.73
CA GLU A 337 -36.05 22.18 26.87
C GLU A 337 -34.66 21.60 26.54
N ASN A 338 -34.63 20.46 25.86
CA ASN A 338 -33.39 19.81 25.42
C ASN A 338 -32.66 20.67 24.38
N ALA A 339 -33.41 21.31 23.47
CA ALA A 339 -32.84 22.24 22.50
C ALA A 339 -32.15 23.43 23.18
N ILE A 340 -32.83 24.07 24.15
CA ILE A 340 -32.26 25.18 24.93
C ILE A 340 -30.97 24.73 25.61
N PHE A 341 -30.98 23.60 26.32
CA PHE A 341 -29.81 23.06 27.00
C PHE A 341 -28.63 22.87 26.03
N CYS A 342 -28.86 22.23 24.89
CA CYS A 342 -27.80 22.00 23.89
C CYS A 342 -27.23 23.31 23.33
N PHE A 343 -28.08 24.32 23.09
CA PHE A 343 -27.64 25.63 22.61
C PHE A 343 -26.88 26.42 23.68
N GLU A 344 -27.24 26.30 24.94
CA GLU A 344 -26.49 26.89 26.06
C GLU A 344 -25.10 26.26 26.18
N GLN A 345 -24.99 24.92 26.12
CA GLN A 345 -23.69 24.23 26.08
C GLN A 345 -22.84 24.68 24.88
N CYS A 346 -23.47 24.89 23.72
CA CYS A 346 -22.80 25.41 22.52
C CYS A 346 -22.21 26.82 22.75
N ILE A 347 -22.96 27.71 23.42
CA ILE A 347 -22.53 29.08 23.75
C ILE A 347 -21.41 29.09 24.80
N ASP A 348 -21.48 28.21 25.79
CA ASP A 348 -20.47 28.07 26.84
C ASP A 348 -19.11 27.71 26.24
N ILE A 349 -19.09 26.89 25.18
CA ILE A 349 -17.87 26.51 24.45
C ILE A 349 -17.41 27.66 23.53
N ASN A 350 -18.32 28.25 22.76
CA ASN A 350 -18.01 29.34 21.84
C ASN A 350 -19.13 30.39 21.83
N GLN A 351 -18.81 31.58 22.33
CA GLN A 351 -19.75 32.70 22.35
C GLN A 351 -20.14 33.19 20.95
N LYS A 352 -19.31 32.97 19.92
CA LYS A 352 -19.58 33.34 18.53
C LYS A 352 -20.16 32.15 17.76
N THR A 353 -21.37 31.76 18.10
CA THR A 353 -22.08 30.61 17.50
C THR A 353 -23.44 30.98 16.93
N GLN A 354 -23.96 30.13 16.03
CA GLN A 354 -25.33 30.21 15.52
C GLN A 354 -26.38 29.82 16.58
N ALA A 355 -25.99 29.22 17.71
CA ALA A 355 -26.92 28.84 18.76
C ALA A 355 -27.76 30.02 19.29
N HIS A 356 -27.20 31.24 19.31
CA HIS A 356 -27.94 32.46 19.67
C HIS A 356 -29.17 32.70 18.78
N PHE A 357 -29.08 32.40 17.48
CA PHE A 357 -30.21 32.53 16.56
C PHE A 357 -31.33 31.56 16.91
N TYR A 358 -30.99 30.30 17.22
CA TYR A 358 -31.98 29.28 17.58
C TYR A 358 -32.60 29.56 18.96
N LEU A 359 -31.82 30.02 19.95
CA LEU A 359 -32.37 30.46 21.24
C LEU A 359 -33.31 31.64 21.08
N ALA A 360 -32.94 32.64 20.28
CA ALA A 360 -33.84 33.76 19.98
C ALA A 360 -35.15 33.27 19.34
N LEU A 361 -35.10 32.29 18.44
CA LEU A 361 -36.29 31.69 17.82
C LEU A 361 -37.17 30.97 18.84
N ILE A 362 -36.56 30.20 19.75
CA ILE A 362 -37.27 29.51 20.83
C ILE A 362 -37.97 30.53 21.75
N TYR A 363 -37.27 31.58 22.16
CA TYR A 363 -37.83 32.60 23.06
C TYR A 363 -38.89 33.48 22.38
N ILE A 364 -38.82 33.66 21.05
CA ILE A 364 -39.93 34.23 20.27
C ILE A 364 -41.19 33.37 20.41
N ASN A 365 -41.06 32.05 20.25
CA ASN A 365 -42.18 31.12 20.35
C ASN A 365 -42.75 31.05 21.78
N LEU A 366 -41.91 31.20 22.80
CA LEU A 366 -42.32 31.33 24.20
C LEU A 366 -42.92 32.69 24.56
N ASN A 367 -42.94 33.66 23.64
CA ASN A 367 -43.32 35.04 23.87
C ASN A 367 -42.45 35.75 24.95
N GLU A 368 -41.23 35.28 25.18
CA GLU A 368 -40.24 35.92 26.05
C GLU A 368 -39.39 36.95 25.28
N ILE A 369 -40.05 38.04 24.87
CA ILE A 369 -39.51 39.05 23.93
C ILE A 369 -38.15 39.60 24.39
N LYS A 370 -37.96 39.86 25.70
CA LYS A 370 -36.70 40.42 26.23
C LYS A 370 -35.52 39.47 26.03
N LYS A 371 -35.68 38.17 26.29
CA LYS A 371 -34.63 37.17 26.07
C LYS A 371 -34.38 36.98 24.58
N ALA A 372 -35.44 36.91 23.78
CA ALA A 372 -35.32 36.82 22.33
C ALA A 372 -34.48 37.98 21.77
N GLN A 373 -34.75 39.21 22.22
CA GLN A 373 -33.99 40.40 21.84
C GLN A 373 -32.52 40.31 22.24
N SER A 374 -32.21 39.88 23.47
CA SER A 374 -30.81 39.79 23.91
C SER A 374 -29.99 38.79 23.07
N TYR A 375 -30.55 37.62 22.78
CA TYR A 375 -29.87 36.62 21.96
C TYR A 375 -29.75 37.06 20.50
N ASN A 376 -30.80 37.67 19.93
CA ASN A 376 -30.75 38.21 18.57
C ASN A 376 -29.74 39.35 18.42
N ASP A 377 -29.61 40.23 19.43
CA ASP A 377 -28.62 41.30 19.42
C ASP A 377 -27.18 40.75 19.42
N ILE A 378 -26.92 39.69 20.20
CA ILE A 378 -25.62 39.00 20.19
C ILE A 378 -25.37 38.36 18.81
N TYR A 379 -26.38 37.68 18.25
CA TYR A 379 -26.30 37.08 16.92
C TYR A 379 -25.97 38.12 15.84
N CYS A 380 -26.72 39.22 15.79
CA CYS A 380 -26.54 40.28 14.79
C CYS A 380 -25.19 41.00 14.95
N ARG A 381 -24.64 41.10 16.16
CA ARG A 381 -23.28 41.64 16.39
C ARG A 381 -22.20 40.72 15.80
N ASN A 382 -22.38 39.41 15.94
CA ASN A 382 -21.43 38.40 15.46
C ASN A 382 -21.56 38.14 13.95
N PHE A 383 -22.77 38.26 13.39
CA PHE A 383 -23.10 37.98 11.99
C PHE A 383 -23.78 39.19 11.33
N GLN A 384 -23.06 40.31 11.21
CA GLN A 384 -23.60 41.63 10.84
C GLN A 384 -24.32 41.68 9.47
N ASP A 385 -23.86 40.87 8.53
CA ASP A 385 -24.40 40.82 7.17
C ASP A 385 -25.45 39.73 6.98
N ASP A 386 -25.72 38.90 7.99
CA ASP A 386 -26.71 37.84 7.87
C ASP A 386 -28.14 38.42 7.93
N ILE A 387 -28.86 38.26 6.83
CA ILE A 387 -30.23 38.73 6.66
C ILE A 387 -31.18 37.98 7.61
N LYS A 388 -30.90 36.71 7.95
CA LYS A 388 -31.75 35.92 8.85
C LYS A 388 -31.85 36.56 10.23
N GLY A 389 -30.73 37.06 10.75
CA GLY A 389 -30.69 37.79 12.03
C GLY A 389 -31.53 39.05 12.00
N LYS A 390 -31.49 39.81 10.89
CA LYS A 390 -32.26 41.04 10.70
C LYS A 390 -33.75 40.77 10.55
N LEU A 391 -34.13 39.71 9.83
CA LEU A 391 -35.52 39.26 9.74
C LEU A 391 -36.07 38.91 11.13
N GLN A 392 -35.32 38.14 11.91
CA GLN A 392 -35.69 37.78 13.27
C GLN A 392 -35.78 39.03 14.17
N ARG A 393 -34.90 40.02 13.99
CA ARG A 393 -34.98 41.31 14.69
C ARG A 393 -36.27 42.06 14.38
N GLY A 394 -36.64 42.13 13.10
CA GLY A 394 -37.91 42.73 12.67
C GLY A 394 -39.12 42.02 13.30
N GLN A 395 -39.10 40.69 13.39
CA GLN A 395 -40.15 39.91 14.07
C GLN A 395 -40.24 40.25 15.57
N ILE A 396 -39.10 40.34 16.26
CA ILE A 396 -39.05 40.73 17.69
C ILE A 396 -39.62 42.13 17.90
N LEU A 397 -39.31 43.09 17.02
CA LEU A 397 -39.85 44.45 17.10
C LEU A 397 -41.37 44.50 16.87
N LEU A 398 -41.90 43.70 15.94
CA LEU A 398 -43.34 43.56 15.75
C LEU A 398 -44.01 43.01 17.01
N LEU A 399 -43.43 41.98 17.63
CA LEU A 399 -43.91 41.43 18.90
C LEU A 399 -43.88 42.45 20.05
N ASN A 400 -42.91 43.37 20.04
CA ASN A 400 -42.78 44.43 21.04
C ASN A 400 -43.63 45.68 20.72
N ASN A 401 -44.55 45.61 19.75
CA ASN A 401 -45.36 46.73 19.25
C ASN A 401 -44.56 47.92 18.67
N GLU A 402 -43.30 47.71 18.28
CA GLU A 402 -42.44 48.71 17.66
C GLU A 402 -42.52 48.65 16.12
N GLN A 403 -43.74 48.76 15.58
CA GLN A 403 -44.02 48.52 14.17
C GLN A 403 -43.21 49.42 13.21
N GLU A 404 -43.04 50.70 13.53
CA GLU A 404 -42.30 51.63 12.68
C GLU A 404 -40.84 51.21 12.52
N LYS A 405 -40.18 50.79 13.61
CA LYS A 405 -38.80 50.32 13.58
C LYS A 405 -38.68 48.99 12.83
N ALA A 406 -39.65 48.09 13.00
CA ALA A 406 -39.70 46.85 12.23
C ALA A 406 -39.81 47.12 10.72
N LEU A 407 -40.68 48.04 10.31
CA LEU A 407 -40.85 48.41 8.90
C LEU A 407 -39.59 49.03 8.29
N GLN A 408 -38.83 49.81 9.06
CA GLN A 408 -37.53 50.34 8.62
C GLN A 408 -36.55 49.20 8.27
N ILE A 409 -36.37 48.24 9.20
CA ILE A 409 -35.50 47.07 8.96
C ILE A 409 -35.96 46.27 7.73
N PHE A 410 -37.27 46.05 7.62
CA PHE A 410 -37.83 45.31 6.49
C PHE A 410 -37.64 46.01 5.15
N ASN A 411 -37.73 47.33 5.11
CA ASN A 411 -37.47 48.10 3.90
C ASN A 411 -35.98 48.04 3.51
N GLU A 412 -35.06 48.09 4.47
CA GLU A 412 -33.63 47.89 4.22
C GLU A 412 -33.34 46.50 3.65
N ILE A 413 -33.99 45.46 4.18
CA ILE A 413 -33.85 44.08 3.68
C ILE A 413 -34.34 43.99 2.23
N LYS A 414 -35.52 44.54 1.92
CA LYS A 414 -36.07 44.54 0.56
C LYS A 414 -35.19 45.28 -0.45
N GLN A 415 -34.56 46.39 -0.03
CA GLN A 415 -33.64 47.13 -0.89
C GLN A 415 -32.39 46.33 -1.21
N LYS A 416 -31.88 45.56 -0.24
CA LYS A 416 -30.68 44.71 -0.43
C LYS A 416 -30.99 43.44 -1.21
N ASP A 417 -32.14 42.82 -0.95
CA ASP A 417 -32.57 41.60 -1.60
C ASP A 417 -34.07 41.65 -1.91
N PRO A 418 -34.43 42.09 -3.14
CA PRO A 418 -35.82 42.17 -3.57
C PRO A 418 -36.55 40.81 -3.56
N ALA A 419 -35.84 39.68 -3.63
CA ALA A 419 -36.47 38.35 -3.61
C ALA A 419 -37.13 38.04 -2.25
N LEU A 420 -36.71 38.70 -1.17
CA LEU A 420 -37.27 38.53 0.17
C LEU A 420 -38.52 39.37 0.42
N GLU A 421 -38.99 40.15 -0.56
CA GLU A 421 -40.19 40.97 -0.40
C GLU A 421 -41.41 40.14 0.02
N PHE A 422 -41.59 38.97 -0.61
CA PHE A 422 -42.69 38.06 -0.29
C PHE A 422 -42.64 37.58 1.16
N THR A 423 -41.48 37.09 1.61
CA THR A 423 -41.24 36.63 2.99
C THR A 423 -41.53 37.75 4.00
N VAL A 424 -41.05 38.95 3.72
CA VAL A 424 -41.25 40.11 4.59
C VAL A 424 -42.74 40.50 4.69
N ARG A 425 -43.48 40.45 3.57
CA ARG A 425 -44.93 40.69 3.58
C ARG A 425 -45.67 39.67 4.44
N GLN A 426 -45.34 38.38 4.28
CA GLN A 426 -45.94 37.31 5.08
C GLN A 426 -45.70 37.51 6.58
N ILE A 427 -44.48 37.89 6.97
CA ILE A 427 -44.17 38.19 8.37
C ILE A 427 -45.07 39.33 8.87
N ILE A 428 -45.13 40.46 8.17
CA ILE A 428 -45.96 41.60 8.60
C ILE A 428 -47.44 41.22 8.72
N GLU A 429 -47.97 40.43 7.79
CA GLU A 429 -49.36 39.98 7.79
C GLU A 429 -49.67 39.06 9.00
N LEU A 430 -48.79 38.11 9.31
CA LEU A 430 -48.93 37.22 10.47
C LEU A 430 -49.04 38.00 11.79
N TYR A 431 -48.32 39.12 11.91
CA TYR A 431 -48.31 39.95 13.12
C TYR A 431 -49.32 41.11 13.10
N ARG A 432 -50.07 41.31 12.00
CA ARG A 432 -51.23 42.22 11.97
C ARG A 432 -52.53 41.56 12.45
N GLN A 433 -52.58 40.23 12.43
CA GLN A 433 -53.76 39.43 12.80
C GLN A 433 -53.77 38.97 14.27
N ARG A 434 -52.66 39.18 14.98
CA ARG A 434 -52.52 38.99 16.43
C ARG A 434 -52.71 40.33 17.12
#